data_AF-A0A918UGQ3-F1
#
_entry.id   AF-A0A918UGQ3-F1
#
_cell.length_a   1.000
_cell.length_b   1.000
_cell.length_c   1.000
_cell.angle_alpha   90.00
_cell.angle_beta   90.00
_cell.angle_gamma   90.00
#
_symmetry.space_group_name_H-M   'P 1'
#
loop_
_entity.id
_entity.type
_entity.pdbx_description
1 polymer ?
#
loop_
_entity_poly.entity_id
_entity_poly.type
_entity_poly.pdbx_seq_one_letter_code
_entity_poly.pdbx_strand_id
1 'polypeptide(L)'
;MQADRYNAVARLLHWLIAAMIAINLATGLLHDPLEKLIRLMPFHKALGLTVLVLSCARLGWRLAWTAPPTLPGMGAAEIAAARGVHVVLYALMIAMPLSGWIMSSASTYPLSWFGLFAVPKLAVAKGSALAGFAHEFHELGGWIMLALVAGHALAALRHHFILRDGVLRRML
;
A
#
# COMPACT_ATOMS: atom_id res chain seq x y z
N MET A 1 -7.94 -29.69 -9.10
CA MET A 1 -6.77 -29.47 -8.24
C MET A 1 -7.06 -28.29 -7.33
N GLN A 2 -7.16 -28.49 -6.01
CA GLN A 2 -7.18 -27.38 -5.06
C GLN A 2 -5.81 -26.69 -5.14
N ALA A 3 -5.78 -25.44 -5.60
CA ALA A 3 -4.57 -24.63 -5.48
C ALA A 3 -4.38 -24.30 -4.00
N ASP A 4 -3.23 -24.68 -3.42
CA ASP A 4 -2.91 -24.39 -2.02
C ASP A 4 -3.12 -22.90 -1.72
N ARG A 5 -4.07 -22.61 -0.83
CA ARG A 5 -4.46 -21.25 -0.48
C ARG A 5 -3.45 -20.63 0.48
N TYR A 6 -3.33 -19.31 0.43
CA TYR A 6 -2.68 -18.56 1.49
C TYR A 6 -3.46 -18.75 2.80
N ASN A 7 -2.74 -18.79 3.92
CA ASN A 7 -3.39 -18.90 5.23
C ASN A 7 -4.32 -17.70 5.51
N ALA A 8 -5.25 -17.89 6.45
CA ALA A 8 -6.30 -16.91 6.74
C ALA A 8 -5.74 -15.53 7.10
N VAL A 9 -4.66 -15.46 7.88
CA VAL A 9 -4.03 -14.19 8.28
C VAL A 9 -3.45 -13.45 7.08
N ALA A 10 -2.76 -14.15 6.18
CA ALA A 10 -2.20 -13.55 4.97
C ALA A 10 -3.28 -12.99 4.04
N ARG A 11 -4.41 -13.69 3.91
CA ARG A 11 -5.57 -13.23 3.13
C ARG A 11 -6.25 -12.03 3.77
N LEU A 12 -6.51 -12.08 5.08
CA LEU A 12 -7.09 -10.96 5.82
C LEU A 12 -6.25 -9.69 5.68
N LEU A 13 -4.95 -9.79 5.96
CA LEU A 13 -4.03 -8.66 5.82
C LEU A 13 -3.98 -8.15 4.38
N HIS A 14 -4.06 -9.04 3.38
CA HIS A 14 -4.04 -8.62 1.97
C HIS A 14 -5.24 -7.74 1.63
N TRP A 15 -6.44 -8.23 1.89
CA TRP A 15 -7.67 -7.56 1.50
C TRP A 15 -7.91 -6.29 2.33
N LEU A 16 -7.59 -6.32 3.62
CA LEU A 16 -7.68 -5.14 4.47
C LEU A 16 -6.77 -4.02 3.96
N ILE A 17 -5.50 -4.34 3.69
CA ILE A 17 -4.55 -3.36 3.17
C ILE A 17 -4.93 -2.89 1.76
N ALA A 18 -5.36 -3.79 0.89
CA ALA A 18 -5.79 -3.44 -0.47
C ALA A 18 -6.94 -2.43 -0.45
N ALA A 19 -7.97 -2.67 0.39
CA ALA A 19 -9.08 -1.74 0.56
C ALA A 19 -8.61 -0.39 1.13
N MET A 20 -7.75 -0.40 2.16
CA MET A 20 -7.22 0.82 2.75
C MET A 20 -6.36 1.62 1.76
N ILE A 21 -5.52 0.98 0.94
CA ILE A 21 -4.74 1.64 -0.10
C ILE A 21 -5.65 2.26 -1.15
N ALA A 22 -6.69 1.56 -1.61
CA ALA A 22 -7.63 2.09 -2.59
C ALA A 22 -8.35 3.34 -2.05
N ILE A 23 -8.82 3.30 -0.80
CA ILE A 23 -9.42 4.47 -0.13
C ILE A 23 -8.37 5.58 0.03
N ASN A 24 -7.15 5.25 0.47
CA ASN A 24 -6.13 6.27 0.71
C ASN A 24 -5.66 6.95 -0.57
N LEU A 25 -5.55 6.22 -1.69
CA LEU A 25 -5.31 6.78 -3.02
C LEU A 25 -6.45 7.71 -3.44
N ALA A 26 -7.70 7.27 -3.29
CA ALA A 26 -8.86 8.10 -3.63
C ALA A 26 -8.87 9.41 -2.82
N THR A 27 -8.61 9.33 -1.51
CA THR A 27 -8.56 10.55 -0.67
C THR A 27 -7.40 11.47 -0.99
N GLY A 28 -6.24 10.93 -1.39
CA GLY A 28 -5.11 11.75 -1.84
C GLY A 28 -5.37 12.45 -3.18
N LEU A 29 -5.97 11.73 -4.15
CA LEU A 29 -6.29 12.28 -5.47
C LEU A 29 -7.45 13.29 -5.42
N LEU A 30 -8.39 13.11 -4.50
CA LEU A 30 -9.57 13.98 -4.34
C LEU A 30 -9.39 15.05 -3.26
N HIS A 31 -8.17 15.29 -2.77
CA HIS A 31 -7.96 16.20 -1.64
C HIS A 31 -8.39 17.63 -1.96
N ASP A 32 -8.07 18.19 -3.13
CA ASP A 32 -8.43 19.56 -3.51
C ASP A 32 -9.94 19.87 -3.43
N PRO A 33 -10.82 19.08 -4.09
CA PRO A 33 -12.26 19.35 -4.04
C PRO A 33 -12.90 19.01 -2.68
N LEU A 34 -12.37 18.01 -1.95
CA LEU A 34 -13.02 17.50 -0.73
C LEU A 34 -12.49 18.12 0.56
N GLU A 35 -11.26 18.64 0.59
CA GLU A 35 -10.65 19.16 1.82
C GLU A 35 -11.47 20.32 2.41
N LYS A 36 -11.98 21.20 1.55
CA LYS A 36 -12.81 22.34 1.96
C LYS A 36 -14.18 21.92 2.50
N LEU A 37 -14.67 20.75 2.11
CA LEU A 37 -16.01 20.26 2.45
C LEU A 37 -16.00 19.43 3.73
N ILE A 38 -15.04 18.50 3.85
CA ILE A 38 -15.05 17.47 4.89
C ILE A 38 -13.75 17.34 5.68
N ARG A 39 -12.74 18.18 5.42
CA ARG A 39 -11.41 18.10 6.05
C ARG A 39 -10.85 16.67 5.98
N LEU A 40 -10.56 16.24 4.75
CA LEU A 40 -10.20 14.87 4.41
C LEU A 40 -8.77 14.49 4.83
N MET A 41 -7.85 15.45 4.88
CA MET A 41 -6.43 15.19 5.10
C MET A 41 -6.08 14.54 6.46
N PRO A 42 -6.71 14.88 7.59
CA PRO A 42 -6.53 14.12 8.83
C PRO A 42 -6.86 12.62 8.67
N PHE A 43 -7.93 12.29 7.95
CA PHE A 43 -8.32 10.91 7.69
C PHE A 43 -7.30 10.21 6.77
N HIS A 44 -6.89 10.85 5.67
CA HIS A 44 -5.85 10.34 4.77
C HIS A 44 -4.54 10.03 5.52
N LYS A 45 -4.07 10.95 6.38
CA LYS A 45 -2.84 10.76 7.17
C LYS A 45 -2.96 9.58 8.13
N ALA A 46 -4.05 9.48 8.87
CA ALA A 46 -4.28 8.39 9.82
C ALA A 46 -4.43 7.03 9.12
N LEU A 47 -5.11 7.00 7.98
CA LEU A 47 -5.26 5.79 7.17
C LEU A 47 -3.91 5.34 6.58
N GLY A 48 -3.10 6.27 6.07
CA GLY A 48 -1.74 6.00 5.61
C GLY A 48 -0.84 5.39 6.70
N LEU A 49 -0.86 5.95 7.92
CA LEU A 49 -0.14 5.36 9.07
C LEU A 49 -0.65 3.97 9.45
N THR A 50 -1.95 3.73 9.32
CA THR A 50 -2.54 2.40 9.54
C THR A 50 -2.05 1.39 8.51
N VAL A 51 -2.02 1.80 7.23
CA VAL A 51 -1.43 0.99 6.15
C VAL A 51 0.03 0.67 6.44
N LEU A 52 0.83 1.62 6.95
CA LEU A 52 2.23 1.38 7.31
C LEU A 52 2.36 0.23 8.32
N VAL A 53 1.64 0.32 9.45
CA VAL A 53 1.72 -0.70 10.50
C VAL A 53 1.26 -2.07 10.00
N LEU A 54 0.14 -2.12 9.27
CA LEU A 54 -0.36 -3.38 8.72
C LEU A 54 0.57 -3.94 7.63
N SER A 55 1.25 -3.09 6.87
CA SER A 55 2.23 -3.50 5.86
C SER A 55 3.47 -4.11 6.50
N CYS A 56 3.97 -3.53 7.59
CA CYS A 56 5.04 -4.12 8.39
C CYS A 56 4.62 -5.48 8.98
N ALA A 57 3.40 -5.57 9.53
CA ALA A 57 2.86 -6.84 10.02
C ALA A 57 2.73 -7.89 8.90
N ARG A 58 2.25 -7.48 7.72
CA ARG A 58 2.16 -8.34 6.54
C ARG A 58 3.52 -8.82 6.06
N LEU A 59 4.51 -7.94 6.02
CA LEU A 59 5.88 -8.29 5.63
C LEU A 59 6.48 -9.27 6.64
N GLY A 60 6.36 -9.00 7.94
CA GLY A 60 6.78 -9.93 8.99
C GLY A 60 6.10 -11.30 8.85
N TRP A 61 4.79 -11.33 8.60
CA TRP A 61 4.05 -12.57 8.37
C TRP A 61 4.54 -13.32 7.13
N ARG A 62 4.81 -12.60 6.03
CA ARG A 62 5.32 -13.20 4.79
C ARG A 62 6.73 -13.78 4.97
N LEU A 63 7.54 -13.23 5.85
CA LEU A 63 8.88 -13.73 6.16
C LEU A 63 8.84 -14.94 7.11
N ALA A 64 7.87 -14.98 8.02
CA ALA A 64 7.75 -16.05 9.02
C ALA A 64 6.95 -17.27 8.54
N TRP A 65 6.12 -17.15 7.51
CA TRP A 65 5.33 -18.27 6.96
C TRP A 65 5.62 -18.56 5.49
N THR A 66 5.70 -19.85 5.16
CA THR A 66 5.88 -20.32 3.78
C THR A 66 4.66 -19.99 2.93
N ALA A 67 4.90 -19.25 1.84
CA ALA A 67 3.86 -18.94 0.86
C ALA A 67 3.59 -20.12 -0.08
N PRO A 68 2.36 -20.18 -0.64
CA PRO A 68 1.99 -20.84 -1.86
C PRO A 68 3.14 -21.20 -2.82
N PRO A 69 3.47 -22.44 -3.23
CA PRO A 69 4.37 -22.60 -4.37
C PRO A 69 3.77 -21.93 -5.62
N THR A 70 4.63 -21.53 -6.56
CA THR A 70 4.19 -21.01 -7.86
C THR A 70 3.32 -22.04 -8.57
N LEU A 71 2.30 -21.60 -9.32
CA LEU A 71 1.47 -22.57 -10.05
C LEU A 71 2.32 -23.28 -11.11
N PRO A 72 2.06 -24.58 -11.35
CA PRO A 72 2.63 -25.28 -12.49
C PRO A 72 2.30 -24.56 -13.81
N GLY A 73 3.25 -24.52 -14.73
CA GLY A 73 3.06 -23.94 -16.07
C GLY A 73 3.25 -22.42 -16.18
N MET A 74 3.57 -21.72 -15.09
CA MET A 74 3.89 -20.29 -15.15
C MET A 74 5.29 -20.07 -15.74
N GLY A 75 5.39 -19.22 -16.77
CA GLY A 75 6.66 -18.92 -17.44
C GLY A 75 7.63 -18.14 -16.54
N ALA A 76 8.94 -18.33 -16.73
CA ALA A 76 9.96 -17.69 -15.89
C ALA A 76 9.87 -16.15 -15.87
N ALA A 77 9.56 -15.53 -17.02
CA ALA A 77 9.35 -14.09 -17.13
C ALA A 77 8.14 -13.61 -16.31
N GLU A 78 7.03 -14.36 -16.31
CA GLU A 78 5.82 -14.03 -15.54
C GLU A 78 6.09 -14.15 -14.03
N ILE A 79 6.83 -15.19 -13.62
CA ILE A 79 7.29 -15.34 -12.23
C ILE A 79 8.18 -14.16 -11.80
N ALA A 80 9.15 -13.78 -12.65
CA ALA A 80 10.06 -12.67 -12.37
C ALA A 80 9.30 -11.34 -12.26
N ALA A 81 8.38 -11.07 -13.19
CA ALA A 81 7.54 -9.87 -13.17
C ALA A 81 6.65 -9.83 -11.92
N ALA A 82 6.00 -10.94 -11.56
CA ALA A 82 5.18 -11.03 -10.35
C ALA A 82 6.01 -10.77 -9.09
N ARG A 83 7.24 -11.31 -9.00
CA ARG A 83 8.15 -11.04 -7.88
C ARG A 83 8.55 -9.56 -7.83
N GLY A 84 8.93 -8.98 -8.97
CA GLY A 84 9.30 -7.57 -9.08
C GLY A 84 8.18 -6.64 -8.62
N VAL A 85 6.96 -6.84 -9.12
CA VAL A 85 5.78 -6.05 -8.71
C VAL A 85 5.53 -6.19 -7.22
N HIS A 86 5.61 -7.39 -6.64
CA HIS A 86 5.43 -7.54 -5.19
C HIS A 86 6.50 -6.80 -4.39
N VAL A 87 7.76 -6.87 -4.78
CA VAL A 87 8.85 -6.15 -4.10
C VAL A 87 8.62 -4.65 -4.14
N VAL A 88 8.29 -4.10 -5.31
CA VAL A 88 8.04 -2.67 -5.47
C VAL A 88 6.80 -2.24 -4.69
N LEU A 89 5.72 -3.03 -4.71
CA LEU A 89 4.53 -2.76 -3.90
C LEU A 89 4.85 -2.73 -2.40
N TYR A 90 5.60 -3.71 -1.88
CA TYR A 90 6.02 -3.68 -0.47
C TYR A 90 6.86 -2.44 -0.13
N ALA A 91 7.80 -2.08 -1.01
CA ALA A 91 8.62 -0.89 -0.82
C ALA A 91 7.75 0.38 -0.76
N LEU A 92 6.82 0.55 -1.72
CA LEU A 92 5.94 1.71 -1.75
C LEU A 92 4.94 1.74 -0.60
N MET A 93 4.39 0.59 -0.19
CA MET A 93 3.47 0.48 0.94
C MET A 93 4.07 0.98 2.26
N ILE A 94 5.40 0.93 2.37
CA ILE A 94 6.15 1.42 3.53
C ILE A 94 6.63 2.86 3.28
N ALA A 95 7.27 3.11 2.14
CA ALA A 95 7.88 4.41 1.83
C ALA A 95 6.85 5.54 1.69
N MET A 96 5.67 5.27 1.15
CA MET A 96 4.62 6.28 0.95
C MET A 96 4.08 6.84 2.26
N PRO A 97 3.62 6.02 3.24
CA PRO A 97 3.25 6.55 4.55
C PRO A 97 4.40 7.26 5.28
N LEU A 98 5.63 6.76 5.14
CA LEU A 98 6.81 7.39 5.75
C LEU A 98 7.08 8.79 5.17
N SER A 99 6.98 8.96 3.84
CA SER A 99 7.12 10.28 3.23
C SER A 99 5.99 11.23 3.68
N GLY A 100 4.75 10.75 3.80
CA GLY A 100 3.64 11.52 4.36
C GLY A 100 3.84 11.92 5.83
N TRP A 101 4.47 11.05 6.63
CA TRP A 101 4.82 11.35 8.02
C TRP A 101 5.95 12.39 8.12
N ILE A 102 6.96 12.31 7.24
CA ILE A 102 8.02 13.33 7.11
C ILE A 102 7.40 14.69 6.76
N MET A 103 6.53 14.75 5.73
CA MET A 103 5.83 15.96 5.33
C MET A 103 4.99 16.55 6.47
N SER A 104 4.23 15.69 7.17
CA SER A 104 3.40 16.11 8.31
C SER A 104 4.25 16.64 9.48
N SER A 105 5.44 16.07 9.68
CA SER A 105 6.38 16.48 10.72
C SER A 105 7.02 17.85 10.43
N ALA A 106 7.23 18.18 9.16
CA ALA A 106 7.70 19.49 8.71
C ALA A 106 6.63 20.61 8.76
N SER A 107 5.39 20.28 9.13
CA SER A 107 4.27 21.23 9.23
C SER A 107 4.00 21.67 10.67
N THR A 108 3.27 22.78 10.88
CA THR A 108 2.82 23.21 12.21
C THR A 108 1.57 22.47 12.69
N TYR A 109 0.82 21.83 11.80
CA TYR A 109 -0.42 21.13 12.13
C TYR A 109 -0.17 19.87 12.96
N PRO A 110 -1.00 19.56 13.97
CA PRO A 110 -0.87 18.32 14.72
C PRO A 110 -1.10 17.12 13.79
N LEU A 111 -0.34 16.04 14.04
CA LEU A 111 -0.59 14.73 13.43
C LEU A 111 -1.29 13.86 14.47
N SER A 112 -2.47 13.38 14.15
CA SER A 112 -3.25 12.53 15.06
C SER A 112 -3.71 11.27 14.34
N TRP A 113 -3.75 10.17 15.08
CA TRP A 113 -4.27 8.92 14.57
C TRP A 113 -5.79 8.85 14.84
N PHE A 114 -6.58 9.21 13.83
CA PHE A 114 -8.05 9.27 13.89
C PHE A 114 -8.61 10.11 15.06
N GLY A 115 -7.85 11.09 15.57
CA GLY A 115 -8.24 11.89 16.74
C GLY A 115 -8.06 11.20 18.10
N LEU A 116 -7.62 9.94 18.13
CA LEU A 116 -7.50 9.14 19.37
C LEU A 116 -6.28 9.55 20.20
N PHE A 117 -5.16 9.80 19.53
CA PHE A 117 -3.92 10.26 20.16
C PHE A 117 -3.06 11.04 19.16
N ALA A 118 -2.12 11.83 19.67
CA ALA A 118 -1.13 12.52 18.86
C ALA A 118 -0.03 11.54 18.44
N VAL A 119 0.33 11.55 17.16
CA VAL A 119 1.47 10.79 16.64
C VAL A 119 2.70 11.68 16.77
N PRO A 120 3.80 11.18 17.37
CA PRO A 120 5.03 11.94 17.48
C PRO A 120 5.51 12.43 16.12
N LYS A 121 5.92 13.69 16.05
CA LYS A 121 6.56 14.23 14.84
C LYS A 121 8.03 13.85 14.83
N LEU A 122 8.52 13.59 13.63
CA LEU A 122 9.95 13.43 13.36
C LEU A 122 10.64 14.79 13.46
N ALA A 123 11.94 14.80 13.79
CA ALA A 123 12.75 16.02 13.82
C ALA A 123 13.09 16.49 12.40
N VAL A 124 12.09 17.04 11.69
CA VAL A 124 12.21 17.52 10.30
C VAL A 124 11.86 18.99 10.25
N ALA A 125 12.81 19.82 9.83
CA ALA A 125 12.61 21.26 9.70
C ALA A 125 11.72 21.59 8.48
N LYS A 126 10.83 22.58 8.66
CA LYS A 126 10.04 23.17 7.56
C LYS A 126 10.99 23.73 6.50
N GLY A 127 10.72 23.44 5.23
CA GLY A 127 11.54 23.91 4.09
C GLY A 127 12.88 23.18 3.92
N SER A 128 13.15 22.13 4.70
CA SER A 128 14.34 21.30 4.49
C SER A 128 14.28 20.53 3.17
N ALA A 129 15.46 20.19 2.61
CA ALA A 129 15.56 19.35 1.42
C ALA A 129 14.86 18.00 1.60
N LEU A 130 14.89 17.42 2.81
CA LEU A 130 14.20 16.18 3.13
C LEU A 130 12.68 16.31 3.02
N ALA A 131 12.10 17.42 3.49
CA ALA A 131 10.67 17.67 3.37
C ALA A 131 10.25 17.87 1.90
N GLY A 132 11.06 18.57 1.11
CA GLY A 132 10.85 18.74 -0.33
C GLY A 132 10.89 17.41 -1.08
N PHE A 133 11.94 16.61 -0.87
CA PHE A 133 12.06 15.27 -1.45
C PHE A 133 10.88 14.37 -1.06
N ALA A 134 10.48 14.38 0.22
CA ALA A 134 9.37 13.59 0.69
C ALA A 134 8.05 13.99 0.00
N HIS A 135 7.84 15.28 -0.24
CA HIS A 135 6.68 15.77 -1.00
C HIS A 135 6.70 15.24 -2.43
N GLU A 136 7.76 15.50 -3.19
CA GLU A 136 7.88 15.05 -4.60
C GLU A 136 7.74 13.53 -4.72
N PHE A 137 8.40 12.78 -3.82
CA PHE A 137 8.29 11.33 -3.77
C PHE A 137 6.86 10.87 -3.44
N HIS A 138 6.15 11.54 -2.54
CA HIS A 138 4.78 11.18 -2.19
C HIS A 138 3.81 11.43 -3.34
N GLU A 139 3.95 12.55 -4.07
CA GLU A 139 3.11 12.84 -5.23
C GLU A 139 3.35 11.86 -6.37
N LEU A 140 4.60 11.71 -6.81
CA LEU A 140 4.96 10.79 -7.89
C LEU A 140 4.68 9.33 -7.49
N GLY A 141 5.04 8.95 -6.26
CA GLY A 141 4.83 7.63 -5.71
C GLY A 141 3.35 7.26 -5.62
N GLY A 142 2.45 8.23 -5.42
CA GLY A 142 1.00 8.02 -5.47
C GLY A 142 0.53 7.54 -6.84
N TRP A 143 1.00 8.18 -7.92
CA TRP A 143 0.70 7.78 -9.30
C TRP A 143 1.31 6.41 -9.65
N ILE A 144 2.55 6.15 -9.23
CA ILE A 144 3.21 4.85 -9.43
C ILE A 144 2.44 3.75 -8.68
N MET A 145 2.05 3.99 -7.43
CA MET A 145 1.25 3.06 -6.63
C MET A 145 -0.09 2.76 -7.32
N LEU A 146 -0.79 3.77 -7.81
CA LEU A 146 -2.05 3.59 -8.54
C LEU A 146 -1.86 2.67 -9.76
N ALA A 147 -0.84 2.95 -10.58
CA ALA A 147 -0.54 2.16 -11.78
C ALA A 147 -0.20 0.70 -11.43
N LEU A 148 0.62 0.49 -10.40
CA LEU A 148 1.01 -0.86 -9.96
C LEU A 148 -0.15 -1.64 -9.36
N VAL A 149 -0.99 -1.01 -8.53
CA VAL A 149 -2.18 -1.65 -7.95
C VAL A 149 -3.17 -2.03 -9.04
N ALA A 150 -3.44 -1.13 -9.99
CA ALA A 150 -4.31 -1.41 -11.13
C ALA A 150 -3.75 -2.55 -11.99
N GLY A 151 -2.46 -2.50 -12.35
CA GLY A 151 -1.79 -3.56 -13.10
C GLY A 151 -1.78 -4.90 -12.37
N HIS A 152 -1.54 -4.91 -11.07
CA HIS A 152 -1.58 -6.10 -10.22
C HIS A 152 -2.98 -6.73 -10.19
N ALA A 153 -4.03 -5.91 -9.98
CA ALA A 153 -5.41 -6.37 -9.98
C ALA A 153 -5.82 -6.91 -11.37
N LEU A 154 -5.51 -6.19 -12.44
CA LEU A 154 -5.78 -6.62 -13.82
C LEU A 154 -5.07 -7.93 -14.16
N ALA A 155 -3.82 -8.12 -13.72
CA ALA A 155 -3.11 -9.38 -13.89
C ALA A 155 -3.83 -10.52 -13.16
N ALA A 156 -4.24 -10.32 -11.90
CA ALA A 156 -5.00 -11.32 -11.15
C ALA A 156 -6.35 -11.67 -11.81
N LEU A 157 -7.04 -10.69 -12.38
CA LEU A 157 -8.29 -10.89 -13.12
C LEU A 157 -8.05 -11.61 -14.45
N ARG A 158 -6.98 -11.28 -15.19
CA ARG A 158 -6.56 -12.02 -16.39
C ARG A 158 -6.30 -13.48 -16.07
N HIS A 159 -5.56 -13.76 -14.99
CA HIS A 159 -5.31 -15.12 -14.52
C HIS A 159 -6.61 -15.86 -14.19
N HIS A 160 -7.57 -15.18 -13.56
CA HIS A 160 -8.83 -15.78 -13.15
C HIS A 160 -9.80 -16.04 -14.32
N PHE A 161 -10.00 -15.07 -15.20
CA PHE A 161 -11.05 -15.13 -16.23
C PHE A 161 -10.55 -15.66 -17.57
N ILE A 162 -9.31 -15.33 -17.96
CA ILE A 162 -8.74 -15.68 -19.27
C ILE A 162 -7.91 -16.96 -19.15
N LEU A 163 -6.90 -16.96 -18.28
CA LEU A 163 -6.03 -18.14 -18.09
C LEU A 163 -6.69 -19.24 -17.25
N ARG A 164 -7.77 -18.89 -16.52
CA ARG A 164 -8.59 -19.79 -15.71
C ARG A 164 -7.78 -20.62 -14.71
N ASP A 165 -6.76 -19.99 -14.12
CA ASP A 165 -5.91 -20.62 -13.13
C ASP A 165 -6.28 -20.24 -11.68
N GLY A 166 -5.50 -20.76 -10.74
CA GLY A 166 -5.73 -20.57 -9.31
C GLY A 166 -5.16 -19.29 -8.70
N VAL A 167 -4.55 -18.36 -9.45
CA VAL A 167 -3.79 -17.23 -8.86
C VAL A 167 -4.64 -16.43 -7.89
N LEU A 168 -5.79 -15.92 -8.33
CA LEU A 168 -6.71 -15.16 -7.48
C LEU A 168 -7.33 -16.04 -6.38
N ARG A 169 -7.71 -17.28 -6.72
CA ARG A 169 -8.40 -18.21 -5.80
C ARG A 169 -7.55 -18.62 -4.59
N ARG A 170 -6.22 -18.46 -4.66
CA ARG A 170 -5.34 -18.68 -3.50
C ARG A 170 -5.38 -17.53 -2.49
N MET A 171 -5.80 -16.34 -2.91
CA MET A 171 -5.88 -15.14 -2.07
C MET A 171 -7.30 -14.84 -1.58
N LEU A 172 -8.32 -15.43 -2.19
CA LEU A 172 -9.70 -15.47 -1.68
C LEU A 172 -9.82 -16.44 -0.52
#